data_AF-A0A4Q4JAH4-F1
#
_entry.id   AF-A0A4Q4JAH4-F1
#
_cell.length_a   1.000
_cell.length_b   1.000
_cell.length_c   1.000
_cell.angle_alpha   90.00
_cell.angle_beta   90.00
_cell.angle_gamma   90.00
#
_symmetry.space_group_name_H-M   'P 1'
#
loop_
_entity.id
_entity.type
_entity.pdbx_description
1 polymer ?
#
loop_
_entity_poly.entity_id
_entity_poly.type
_entity_poly.pdbx_seq_one_letter_code
_entity_poly.pdbx_strand_id
1 'polypeptide(L)' 'MRQNSLIKMDEELVSRLELLVTSRKPAELSETLGISYNTFRKLLAGQPIRGSVAVRLKDRVREIERDLARVQT' A
#
# COMPACT_ATOMS: atom_id res chain seq x y z
N MET A 1 4.69 12.96 18.89
CA MET A 1 5.52 11.75 18.83
C MET A 1 5.31 11.06 17.48
N ARG A 2 6.34 10.93 16.63
CA ARG A 2 6.24 10.08 15.43
C ARG A 2 6.44 8.63 15.89
N GLN A 3 5.37 7.82 15.89
CA GLN A 3 5.45 6.41 16.22
C GLN A 3 6.43 5.71 15.26
N ASN A 4 7.58 5.30 15.78
CA ASN A 4 8.59 4.50 15.06
C ASN A 4 8.30 2.99 15.19
N SER A 5 7.05 2.63 15.51
CA SER A 5 6.63 1.24 15.64
C SER A 5 6.58 0.56 14.28
N LEU A 6 6.93 -0.73 14.25
CA LEU A 6 6.75 -1.58 13.09
C LEU A 6 5.35 -2.21 13.18
N ILE A 7 4.59 -2.12 12.09
CA ILE A 7 3.22 -2.62 11.98
C ILE A 7 3.20 -3.71 10.91
N LYS A 8 2.68 -4.90 11.28
CA LYS A 8 2.34 -5.94 10.32
C LYS A 8 1.00 -5.57 9.67
N MET A 9 0.96 -5.61 8.34
CA MET A 9 -0.26 -5.33 7.59
C MET A 9 -1.13 -6.58 7.50
N ASP A 10 -2.45 -6.36 7.43
CA ASP A 10 -3.42 -7.42 7.18
C ASP A 10 -3.22 -8.02 5.79
N GLU A 11 -3.31 -9.33 5.67
CA GLU A 11 -3.18 -10.09 4.42
C GLU A 11 -4.26 -9.70 3.41
N GLU A 12 -5.47 -9.35 3.87
CA GLU A 12 -6.53 -8.86 2.98
C GLU A 12 -6.11 -7.54 2.31
N LEU A 13 -5.52 -6.63 3.08
CA LEU A 13 -5.06 -5.36 2.53
C LEU A 13 -3.87 -5.57 1.60
N VAL A 14 -2.94 -6.48 1.92
CA VAL A 14 -1.83 -6.83 1.02
C VAL A 14 -2.36 -7.38 -0.30
N SER A 15 -3.38 -8.25 -0.26
CA SER A 15 -4.01 -8.78 -1.48
C SER A 15 -4.66 -7.67 -2.32
N ARG A 16 -5.32 -6.70 -1.68
CA ARG A 16 -5.87 -5.52 -2.37
C ARG A 16 -4.79 -4.67 -3.02
N LEU A 17 -3.66 -4.47 -2.35
CA LEU A 17 -2.52 -3.72 -2.93
C LEU A 17 -2.01 -4.38 -4.22
N GLU A 18 -1.99 -5.71 -4.28
CA GLU A 18 -1.59 -6.44 -5.49
C GLU A 18 -2.58 -6.26 -6.65
N LEU A 19 -3.88 -6.15 -6.35
CA LEU A 19 -4.91 -5.91 -7.37
C LEU A 19 -4.91 -4.46 -7.89
N LEU A 20 -4.43 -3.50 -7.10
CA LEU A 20 -4.38 -2.10 -7.48
C LEU A 20 -3.21 -1.75 -8.41
N VAL A 21 -2.22 -2.64 -8.55
CA VAL A 21 -1.05 -2.43 -9.40
C VAL A 21 -1.05 -3.43 -10.55
N THR A 22 -0.80 -2.95 -11.75
CA THR A 22 -0.71 -3.78 -12.96
C THR A 22 0.70 -4.38 -13.10
N SER A 23 1.73 -3.66 -12.64
CA SER A 23 3.09 -4.18 -12.58
C SER A 23 3.79 -3.84 -11.27
N ARG A 24 4.77 -4.67 -10.90
CA ARG A 24 5.62 -4.47 -9.72
C ARG A 24 6.81 -3.55 -10.01
N LYS A 25 6.76 -2.74 -11.07
CA LYS A 25 7.85 -1.82 -11.43
C LYS A 25 7.97 -0.72 -10.37
N PRO A 26 9.18 -0.31 -9.95
CA PRO A 26 9.36 0.69 -8.91
C PRO A 26 8.64 2.02 -9.17
N ALA A 27 8.61 2.48 -10.42
CA ALA A 27 7.92 3.71 -10.81
C ALA A 27 6.40 3.61 -10.56
N GLU A 28 5.77 2.53 -11.03
CA GLU A 28 4.33 2.31 -10.85
C GLU A 28 3.96 2.15 -9.36
N LEU A 29 4.74 1.40 -8.58
CA LEU A 29 4.50 1.27 -7.14
C LEU A 29 4.59 2.63 -6.43
N SER A 30 5.51 3.49 -6.85
CA SER A 30 5.65 4.83 -6.28
C SER A 30 4.49 5.74 -6.69
N GLU A 31 4.05 5.67 -7.95
CA GLU A 31 2.99 6.52 -8.50
C GLU A 31 1.61 6.11 -7.98
N THR A 32 1.29 4.81 -8.02
CA THR A 32 0.01 4.28 -7.58
C THR A 32 -0.07 4.27 -6.05
N LEU A 33 0.87 3.61 -5.39
CA LEU A 33 0.78 3.30 -3.95
C LEU A 33 1.59 4.25 -3.05
N GLY A 34 2.46 5.09 -3.61
CA GLY A 34 3.31 5.99 -2.81
C GLY A 34 4.39 5.27 -1.99
N ILE A 35 4.77 4.04 -2.38
CA ILE A 35 5.76 3.22 -1.67
C ILE A 35 6.87 2.74 -2.59
N SER A 36 8.04 2.49 -2.00
CA SER A 36 9.15 1.90 -2.74
C SER A 36 8.96 0.41 -2.99
N TYR A 37 9.62 -0.11 -4.01
CA TYR A 37 9.68 -1.54 -4.31
C TYR A 37 10.11 -2.39 -3.10
N ASN A 38 11.07 -1.91 -2.30
CA ASN A 38 11.50 -2.62 -1.08
C ASN A 38 10.36 -2.74 -0.05
N THR A 39 9.57 -1.68 0.12
CA THR A 39 8.42 -1.71 1.03
C THR A 39 7.37 -2.70 0.53
N PHE A 40 7.12 -2.71 -0.79
CA PHE A 40 6.20 -3.66 -1.41
C PHE A 40 6.64 -5.11 -1.22
N ARG A 41 7.93 -5.42 -1.44
CA ARG A 41 8.49 -6.76 -1.17
C ARG A 41 8.35 -7.19 0.28
N LYS A 42 8.51 -6.27 1.25
CA LYS A 42 8.30 -6.57 2.67
C LYS A 42 6.85 -6.95 2.96
N LEU A 43 5.90 -6.22 2.38
CA LEU A 43 4.48 -6.50 2.54
C LEU A 43 4.11 -7.89 2.01
N LEU A 44 4.58 -8.26 0.82
CA LEU A 44 4.36 -9.60 0.25
C LEU A 44 4.98 -10.72 1.10
N ALA A 45 6.09 -10.44 1.78
CA ALA A 45 6.73 -11.38 2.69
C ALA A 45 6.10 -11.39 4.11
N GLY A 46 4.99 -10.66 4.32
CA GLY A 46 4.35 -10.54 5.63
C GLY A 46 5.21 -9.80 6.68
N GLN A 47 6.25 -9.08 6.24
CA GLN A 47 7.16 -8.36 7.12
C GLN A 47 6.56 -7.03 7.56
N PRO A 48 6.82 -6.60 8.81
CA PRO A 48 6.26 -5.37 9.30
C PRO A 48 6.98 -4.15 8.71
N ILE A 49 6.24 -3.08 8.49
CA ILE A 49 6.71 -1.80 7.93
C ILE A 49 6.57 -0.68 8.97
N ARG A 50 7.20 0.46 8.74
CA ARG A 50 7.09 1.61 9.66
C ARG A 50 5.62 2.05 9.78
N GLY A 51 5.17 2.34 10.99
CA GLY A 51 3.78 2.72 11.25
C GLY A 51 3.30 3.93 10.47
N SER A 52 4.17 4.94 10.29
CA SER A 52 3.87 6.09 9.43
C SER A 52 3.67 5.74 7.95
N VAL A 53 4.34 4.70 7.46
CA VAL A 53 4.15 4.17 6.10
C VAL A 53 2.85 3.39 6.03
N ALA A 54 2.56 2.57 7.04
CA ALA A 54 1.30 1.81 7.11
C ALA A 54 0.06 2.71 7.11
N VAL A 55 0.08 3.81 7.88
CA VAL A 55 -1.03 4.79 7.91
C VAL A 55 -1.24 5.40 6.53
N ARG A 56 -0.19 5.97 5.93
CA ARG A 56 -0.29 6.60 4.60
C ARG A 56 -0.73 5.61 3.52
N LEU A 57 -0.27 4.37 3.60
CA LEU A 57 -0.64 3.34 2.64
C LEU A 57 -2.12 2.97 2.75
N LYS A 58 -2.67 2.86 3.96
CA LYS A 58 -4.11 2.62 4.18
C LYS A 58 -4.96 3.76 3.62
N ASP A 59 -4.56 5.00 3.85
CA ASP A 59 -5.30 6.16 3.34
C ASP A 59 -5.24 6.20 1.81
N ARG A 60 -4.06 5.94 1.23
CA ARG A 60 -3.89 5.88 -0.23
C ARG A 60 -4.75 4.81 -0.89
N VAL A 61 -4.84 3.60 -0.32
CA VAL A 61 -5.70 2.53 -0.85
C VAL A 61 -7.17 2.96 -0.85
N ARG A 62 -7.64 3.57 0.23
CA ARG A 62 -9.02 4.06 0.34
C ARG A 62 -9.34 5.14 -0.69
N GLU A 63 -8.39 6.04 -0.97
CA GLU A 63 -8.54 7.06 -2.01
C GLU A 63 -8.69 6.41 -3.39
N ILE A 64 -7.79 5.48 -3.74
CA ILE A 64 -7.82 4.79 -5.03
C ILE A 64 -9.15 4.05 -5.22
N GLU A 65 -9.59 3.29 -4.21
CA GLU A 65 -10.85 2.55 -4.28
C GLU A 65 -12.07 3.46 -4.40
N ARG A 66 -12.05 4.61 -3.71
CA ARG A 66 -13.10 5.62 -3.85
C ARG A 66 -13.14 6.18 -5.26
N ASP A 67 -11.98 6.46 -5.85
CA ASP A 67 -11.90 6.97 -7.22
C ASP A 67 -12.33 5.92 -8.25
N LEU A 68 -11.95 4.65 -8.05
CA LEU A 68 -12.43 3.53 -8.87
C LEU A 68 -13.95 3.35 -8.78
N ALA A 69 -14.55 3.55 -7.61
CA ALA A 69 -16.00 3.47 -7.44
C ALA A 69 -16.74 4.62 -8.15
N ARG A 70 -16.14 5.81 -8.22
CA ARG A 70 -16.71 6.98 -8.92
C ARG A 70 -16.74 6.82 -10.44
N VAL A 71 -15.76 6.11 -11.00
CA VAL A 71 -15.67 5.89 -12.47
C VAL A 71 -16.68 4.85 -12.96
N GLN A 72 -17.25 4.04 -12.07
CA GLN A 72 -18.23 3.00 -12.41
C GLN A 72 -19.70 3.45 -12.33
N THR A 73 -19.96 4.75 -12.08
CA THR A 73 -21.31 5.34 -12.01
C THR A 73 -21.60 6.15 -13.26
#